data_AF-A0A920W296-F1
#
_entry.id   AF-A0A920W296-F1
#
_cell.length_a   1.000
_cell.length_b   1.000
_cell.length_c   1.000
_cell.angle_alpha   90.00
_cell.angle_beta   90.00
_cell.angle_gamma   90.00
#
_symmetry.space_group_name_H-M   'P 1'
#
loop_
_entity.id
_entity.type
_entity.pdbx_description
1 polymer ?
#
loop_
_entity_poly.entity_id
_entity_poly.type
_entity_poly.pdbx_seq_one_letter_code
_entity_poly.pdbx_strand_id
1 'polypeptide(L)'
;MFTAVPSVLIFAALFARFMARRALKPISRIIDTARDIGQGQELSKRIPVLKIKDELGQLALTFNEMMNRLENSFKQVRQFSSDAFPLNLERHSLF
;
A
#
# COMPACT_ATOMS: atom_id res chain seq x y z
N MET A 1 41.78 -25.31 17.87
CA MET A 1 41.50 -24.92 16.46
C MET A 1 40.26 -25.60 15.88
N PHE A 2 40.03 -26.91 16.08
CA PHE A 2 38.87 -27.63 15.49
C PHE A 2 37.47 -27.09 15.86
N THR A 3 37.28 -26.45 17.02
CA THR A 3 35.98 -25.92 17.46
C THR A 3 35.67 -24.51 16.92
N ALA A 4 36.67 -23.80 16.41
CA ALA A 4 36.49 -22.43 15.94
C ALA A 4 35.64 -22.38 14.65
N VAL A 5 35.90 -23.30 13.72
CA VAL A 5 35.18 -23.39 12.43
C VAL A 5 33.66 -23.59 12.62
N PRO A 6 33.17 -24.62 13.36
CA PRO A 6 31.74 -24.79 13.54
C PRO A 6 31.10 -23.62 14.31
N SER A 7 31.81 -23.02 15.26
CA SER A 7 31.31 -21.86 16.00
C SER A 7 31.06 -20.66 15.08
N VAL A 8 32.02 -20.33 14.20
CA VAL A 8 31.87 -19.25 13.23
C VAL A 8 30.72 -19.53 12.25
N LEU A 9 30.57 -20.78 11.79
CA LEU A 9 29.46 -21.16 10.91
C LEU A 9 28.09 -20.99 11.58
N ILE A 10 27.96 -21.37 12.85
CA ILE A 10 26.73 -21.19 13.62
C ILE A 10 26.42 -19.70 13.76
N PHE A 11 27.40 -18.88 14.15
CA PHE A 11 27.20 -17.43 14.27
C PHE A 11 26.84 -16.79 12.93
N ALA A 12 27.51 -17.16 11.83
CA ALA A 12 27.20 -16.67 10.50
C ALA A 12 25.77 -17.05 10.07
N ALA A 13 25.34 -18.30 10.33
CA ALA A 13 23.98 -18.75 10.01
C ALA A 13 22.91 -18.00 10.82
N LEU A 14 23.14 -17.79 12.11
CA LEU A 14 22.24 -17.01 12.96
C LEU A 14 22.17 -15.55 12.52
N PHE A 15 23.31 -14.95 12.18
CA PHE A 15 23.39 -13.57 11.69
C PHE A 15 22.68 -13.41 10.34
N ALA A 16 22.93 -14.31 9.39
CA ALA A 16 22.27 -14.32 8.09
C ALA A 16 20.75 -14.46 8.23
N ARG A 17 20.28 -15.37 9.10
CA ARG A 17 18.85 -15.55 9.39
C ARG A 17 18.24 -14.30 10.03
N PHE A 18 18.96 -13.65 10.94
CA PHE A 18 18.51 -12.42 11.58
C PHE A 18 18.39 -11.26 10.58
N MET A 19 19.40 -11.08 9.72
CA MET A 19 19.39 -10.08 8.65
C MET A 19 18.26 -10.32 7.66
N ALA A 20 18.07 -11.55 7.19
CA ALA A 20 16.98 -11.90 6.28
C ALA A 20 15.61 -11.55 6.87
N ARG A 21 15.36 -11.90 8.14
CA ARG A 21 14.09 -11.55 8.81
C ARG A 21 13.88 -10.04 8.89
N ARG A 22 14.94 -9.27 9.17
CA ARG A 22 14.86 -7.81 9.28
C ARG A 22 14.61 -7.16 7.93
N ALA A 23 15.25 -7.65 6.86
CA ALA A 23 15.07 -7.18 5.49
C ALA A 23 13.70 -7.53 4.91
N LEU A 24 13.13 -8.69 5.27
CA LEU A 24 11.84 -9.14 4.78
C LEU A 24 10.64 -8.57 5.56
N LYS A 25 10.83 -8.12 6.81
CA LYS A 25 9.77 -7.49 7.63
C LYS A 25 8.99 -6.36 6.93
N PRO A 26 9.63 -5.40 6.22
CA PRO A 26 8.90 -4.38 5.47
C PRO A 26 8.02 -4.93 4.34
N ILE A 27 8.37 -6.07 3.73
CA ILE A 27 7.58 -6.69 2.67
C ILE A 27 6.21 -7.12 3.19
N SER A 28 6.14 -7.75 4.38
CA SER A 28 4.85 -8.13 4.96
C SER A 28 3.93 -6.94 5.17
N ARG A 29 4.46 -5.77 5.59
CA ARG A 29 3.63 -4.57 5.76
C ARG A 29 3.04 -4.05 4.45
N ILE A 30 3.82 -4.11 3.37
CA ILE A 30 3.36 -3.74 2.02
C ILE A 30 2.23 -4.70 1.59
N ILE A 31 2.44 -6.00 1.76
CA ILE A 31 1.45 -7.04 1.42
C ILE A 31 0.14 -6.85 2.21
N ASP A 32 0.24 -6.66 3.53
CA ASP A 32 -0.94 -6.47 4.39
C ASP A 32 -1.73 -5.22 3.98
N THR A 33 -1.04 -4.10 3.73
CA THR A 33 -1.69 -2.86 3.31
C THR A 33 -2.36 -3.00 1.94
N ALA A 34 -1.69 -3.66 0.99
CA ALA A 34 -2.26 -3.93 -0.34
C ALA A 34 -3.49 -4.85 -0.25
N ARG A 35 -3.47 -5.84 0.66
CA ARG A 35 -4.59 -6.74 0.91
C ARG A 35 -5.79 -6.01 1.51
N ASP A 36 -5.56 -5.13 2.48
CA ASP A 36 -6.60 -4.28 3.08
C ASP A 36 -7.28 -3.39 2.04
N ILE A 37 -6.49 -2.76 1.16
CA ILE A 37 -6.99 -1.92 0.07
C ILE A 37 -7.84 -2.78 -0.90
N GLY A 38 -7.34 -3.95 -1.29
CA GLY A 38 -8.01 -4.86 -2.22
C GLY A 38 -9.33 -5.44 -1.69
N GLN A 39 -9.50 -5.54 -0.37
CA GLN A 39 -10.75 -5.98 0.26
C GLN A 39 -11.85 -4.91 0.26
N GLY A 40 -11.59 -3.71 -0.28
CA GLY A 40 -12.61 -2.68 -0.49
C GLY A 40 -12.97 -1.87 0.75
N GLN A 41 -12.18 -1.95 1.83
CA GLN A 41 -12.46 -1.21 3.06
C GLN A 41 -12.19 0.30 2.91
N GLU A 42 -11.14 0.70 2.18
CA GLU A 42 -10.79 2.11 1.91
C GLU A 42 -9.76 2.23 0.77
N LEU A 43 -10.13 2.84 -0.37
CA LEU A 43 -9.16 3.13 -1.45
C LEU A 43 -8.21 4.29 -1.10
N SER A 44 -8.51 5.08 -0.07
CA SER A 44 -7.70 6.18 0.48
C SER A 44 -6.50 5.69 1.28
N LYS A 45 -6.48 4.43 1.73
CA LYS A 45 -5.30 3.86 2.41
C LYS A 45 -4.08 3.88 1.49
N ARG A 46 -2.91 4.11 2.08
CA ARG A 46 -1.62 4.14 1.37
C ARG A 46 -0.60 3.30 2.11
N ILE A 47 0.33 2.72 1.36
CA ILE A 47 1.47 2.01 1.92
C ILE A 47 2.36 3.05 2.62
N PRO A 48 2.73 2.84 3.90
CA PRO A 48 3.64 3.74 4.60
C PRO A 48 5.02 3.68 3.96
N VAL A 49 5.49 4.82 3.44
CA VAL A 49 6.83 4.94 2.87
C VAL A 49 7.83 5.00 4.03
N LEU A 50 8.58 3.91 4.22
CA LEU A 50 9.65 3.88 5.20
C LEU A 50 10.75 4.87 4.77
N LYS A 51 11.41 5.52 5.73
CA LYS A 51 12.55 6.45 5.45
C LYS A 51 13.76 5.76 4.81
N ILE A 52 13.69 4.44 4.58
CA ILE A 52 14.74 3.66 3.95
C ILE A 52 14.60 3.88 2.44
N LYS A 53 15.60 4.52 1.82
CA LYS A 53 15.69 4.72 0.37
C LYS A 53 16.23 3.46 -0.30
N ASP A 54 15.51 2.36 -0.20
CA ASP A 54 15.79 1.10 -0.88
C ASP A 54 14.72 0.80 -1.94
N GLU A 55 14.86 -0.34 -2.61
CA GLU A 55 13.94 -0.83 -3.63
C GLU A 55 12.51 -0.99 -3.10
N LEU A 56 12.35 -1.30 -1.80
CA LEU A 56 11.04 -1.44 -1.16
C LEU A 56 10.37 -0.08 -0.94
N GLY A 57 11.14 0.94 -0.59
CA GLY A 57 10.67 2.33 -0.56
C GLY A 57 10.18 2.80 -1.93
N GLN A 58 10.92 2.49 -3.00
CA GLN A 58 10.50 2.80 -4.37
C GLN A 58 9.23 2.04 -4.76
N LEU A 59 9.13 0.75 -4.43
CA LEU A 59 7.92 -0.04 -4.69
C LEU A 59 6.68 0.56 -3.99
N ALA A 60 6.82 0.96 -2.74
CA ALA A 60 5.73 1.61 -1.99
C ALA A 60 5.28 2.92 -2.65
N LEU A 61 6.22 3.73 -3.13
CA LEU A 61 5.92 4.98 -3.85
C LEU A 61 5.17 4.71 -5.16
N THR A 62 5.69 3.80 -6.00
CA THR A 62 5.06 3.44 -7.28
C THR A 62 3.66 2.86 -7.08
N PHE A 63 3.47 2.01 -6.06
CA PHE A 63 2.16 1.47 -5.72
C PHE A 63 1.18 2.56 -5.29
N ASN A 64 1.61 3.47 -4.41
CA ASN A 64 0.77 4.59 -3.97
C ASN A 64 0.37 5.51 -5.14
N GLU A 65 1.26 5.71 -6.13
CA GLU A 65 0.93 6.48 -7.34
C GLU A 65 -0.15 5.79 -8.17
N MET A 66 -0.05 4.48 -8.38
CA MET A 66 -1.09 3.69 -9.05
C MET A 66 -2.43 3.80 -8.33
N MET A 67 -2.43 3.74 -7.00
CA MET A 67 -3.66 3.90 -6.19
C MET A 67 -4.27 5.30 -6.30
N ASN A 68 -3.45 6.36 -6.34
CA ASN A 68 -3.92 7.72 -6.58
C ASN A 68 -4.64 7.84 -7.92
N ARG A 69 -4.09 7.23 -8.98
CA ARG A 69 -4.71 7.24 -10.31
C ARG A 69 -6.06 6.52 -10.27
N LEU A 70 -6.12 5.35 -9.63
CA LEU A 70 -7.36 4.58 -9.49
C LEU A 70 -8.45 5.38 -8.74
N GLU A 71 -8.10 5.98 -7.60
CA GLU A 71 -9.03 6.80 -6.82
C GLU A 71 -9.58 7.98 -7.64
N ASN A 72 -8.72 8.67 -8.40
CA ASN A 72 -9.13 9.77 -9.26
C ASN A 72 -10.06 9.31 -10.39
N SER A 73 -9.82 8.14 -10.98
CA SER A 73 -10.72 7.55 -11.98
C SER A 73 -12.09 7.22 -11.36
N PHE A 74 -12.13 6.68 -10.15
CA PHE A 74 -13.39 6.41 -9.44
C PHE A 74 -14.17 7.68 -9.09
N LYS A 75 -13.47 8.76 -8.67
CA LYS A 75 -14.10 10.06 -8.38
C LYS A 75 -14.78 10.65 -9.61
N GLN A 76 -14.10 10.60 -10.77
CA GLN A 76 -14.66 11.08 -12.04
C GLN A 76 -15.95 10.33 -12.40
N VAL A 77 -15.95 8.99 -12.28
CA VAL A 77 -17.16 8.17 -12.55
C VAL A 77 -18.30 8.53 -11.60
N ARG A 78 -18.03 8.75 -10.31
CA ARG A 78 -19.06 9.14 -9.33
C ARG A 78 -19.66 10.52 -9.61
N GLN A 79 -18.85 11.48 -10.07
CA GLN A 79 -19.30 12.84 -10.33
C GLN A 79 -20.31 12.90 -11.49
N PHE A 80 -20.17 12.05 -12.51
CA PHE A 80 -21.18 11.90 -13.56
C PHE A 80 -22.51 11.32 -13.07
N SER A 81 -22.50 10.47 -12.03
CA SER A 81 -23.73 9.94 -11.44
C SER A 81 -24.44 10.94 -10.54
N SER A 82 -23.73 11.87 -9.89
CA SER A 82 -24.36 12.90 -9.05
C SER A 82 -24.92 14.07 -9.85
N ASP A 83 -24.31 14.42 -10.99
CA ASP A 83 -24.76 15.54 -11.83
C ASP A 83 -26.01 15.19 -12.68
N ALA A 84 -26.48 13.93 -12.66
CA ALA A 84 -27.61 13.46 -13.45
C ALA A 84 -29.00 13.79 -12.86
N PHE A 85 -29.11 14.39 -11.67
CA PHE A 85 -30.40 14.85 -11.14
C PHE A 85 -30.31 16.19 -10.38
N PRO A 86 -30.24 17.33 -11.09
CA PRO A 86 -30.93 18.50 -10.60
C PRO A 86 -32.44 18.25 -10.81
N LEU A 87 -33.13 17.66 -9.82
CA LEU A 87 -34.59 17.75 -9.74
C LEU A 87 -34.96 19.20 -9.45
N ASN A 88 -34.84 20.06 -10.46
CA ASN A 88 -35.48 21.36 -10.49
C ASN A 88 -36.99 21.14 -10.73
N LEU A 89 -37.67 20.60 -9.71
CA LEU A 89 -39.13 20.53 -9.63
C LEU A 89 -39.70 21.81 -8.99
N GLU A 90 -39.13 22.97 -9.31
CA GLU A 90 -39.59 24.28 -8.80
C GLU A 90 -40.23 25.18 -9.86
N ARG A 91 -40.73 24.62 -10.98
CA ARG A 91 -41.45 25.45 -11.98
C ARG A 91 -42.87 25.01 -12.31
N HIS A 92 -43.55 24.31 -11.42
CA HIS A 92 -44.94 23.89 -11.67
C HIS A 92 -45.89 23.98 -10.45
N SER A 93 -45.55 24.73 -9.40
CA SER A 93 -46.51 24.93 -8.30
C SER A 93 -46.40 26.31 -7.65
N LEU A 94 -46.59 27.37 -8.44
CA LEU A 94 -47.37 28.57 -8.08
C LEU A 94 -47.26 29.58 -9.25
N PHE A 95 -48.43 29.94 -9.78
CA PHE A 95 -48.74 30.80 -10.95
C PHE A 95 -48.77 30.11 -12.31
#